data_AF-A0A0D9V4R5-F1
#
_entry.id   AF-A0A0D9V4R5-F1
#
_cell.length_a   1.000
_cell.length_b   1.000
_cell.length_c   1.000
_cell.angle_alpha   90.00
_cell.angle_beta   90.00
_cell.angle_gamma   90.00
#
_symmetry.space_group_name_H-M   'P 1'
#
loop_
_entity.id
_entity.type
_entity.pdbx_description
1 polymer ?
#
loop_
_entity_poly.entity_id
_entity_poly.type
_entity_poly.pdbx_seq_one_letter_code
_entity_poly.pdbx_strand_id
1 'polypeptide(L)'
;MAAPNNDAAASASASATTSEPAPEDTSIEALARRVQEHMTLASNPTARRHKFWETQPVGQFRDAADSSLADGAIEPPTPLSEVRADPYPLPAAFEWFTCDLDDDALLADLYALLAHNYVEDDENMFRFNYSPAFLRWALRPPSFFRAWHIGVRAKESKKLVAFISGVPARIRARDDIVRMAEINFLCVHKKLRSKRLAPVLIREVTRRVHQENIWQAAYTAGVVLPTPITTCRYWHRSLNPKKLIDVGFSRLGPRMTMSRTVRLYKLPDAPLTPGFRQMELRDVAAVTRLLRSYLAKFVVAPDFDEMDVEHWLLPQEDVVDSYLVESPETHEVTDFCSFYTLPSSVLNNANYATLKAAYSYYNVSTKTPLQQLMNDALIVAKQKNYDVFNALDVMENESFLKELKFGVGDGQLHYYLYNYRIRNGIKPSELGLAVVDAGKSKLRRIRMVIITHYVLDLFLEIGSATQQSQKARSKPLPPAAGGGG
;
A
#
# COMPACT_ATOMS: atom_id res chain seq x y z
N MET A 1 -37.58 -66.32 -6.67
CA MET A 1 -37.80 -67.37 -7.69
C MET A 1 -37.44 -66.74 -9.02
N ALA A 2 -36.19 -66.88 -9.44
CA ALA A 2 -35.64 -67.98 -10.24
C ALA A 2 -35.53 -67.55 -11.71
N ALA A 3 -34.31 -67.16 -12.10
CA ALA A 3 -33.85 -67.22 -13.49
C ALA A 3 -33.60 -68.70 -13.89
N PRO A 4 -33.41 -69.00 -15.18
CA PRO A 4 -32.04 -69.18 -15.69
C PRO A 4 -31.84 -68.57 -17.10
N ASN A 5 -30.72 -67.89 -17.35
CA ASN A 5 -29.41 -68.38 -17.83
C ASN A 5 -29.41 -68.96 -19.25
N ASN A 6 -28.60 -68.35 -20.14
CA ASN A 6 -27.55 -69.12 -20.80
C ASN A 6 -26.36 -68.24 -21.21
N ASP A 7 -25.18 -68.79 -20.94
CA ASP A 7 -23.83 -68.25 -21.02
C ASP A 7 -23.24 -68.22 -22.44
N ALA A 8 -22.25 -67.34 -22.64
CA ALA A 8 -20.99 -67.71 -23.30
C ALA A 8 -19.87 -66.71 -22.97
N ALA A 9 -18.80 -67.22 -22.37
CA ALA A 9 -17.62 -66.53 -21.89
C ALA A 9 -16.53 -66.37 -22.95
N ALA A 10 -15.69 -65.33 -22.83
CA ALA A 10 -14.26 -65.40 -23.12
C ALA A 10 -13.47 -64.30 -22.39
N SER A 11 -12.41 -64.75 -21.73
CA SER A 11 -11.45 -64.07 -20.84
C SER A 11 -10.44 -63.15 -21.56
N ALA A 12 -9.95 -62.11 -20.88
CA ALA A 12 -8.58 -62.05 -20.32
C ALA A 12 -7.96 -60.63 -20.23
N SER A 13 -7.34 -60.40 -19.06
CA SER A 13 -6.16 -59.59 -18.76
C SER A 13 -6.24 -58.06 -18.71
N ALA A 14 -5.78 -57.57 -17.55
CA ALA A 14 -5.59 -56.19 -17.16
C ALA A 14 -4.36 -55.54 -17.81
N SER A 15 -4.44 -54.23 -18.07
CA SER A 15 -3.26 -53.36 -18.03
C SER A 15 -3.66 -51.97 -17.53
N ALA A 16 -3.07 -51.61 -16.38
CA ALA A 16 -3.06 -50.25 -15.87
C ALA A 16 -2.24 -49.37 -16.82
N THR A 17 -2.79 -48.24 -17.23
CA THR A 17 -2.03 -47.17 -17.91
C THR A 17 -2.14 -45.89 -17.09
N THR A 18 -1.05 -45.60 -16.41
CA THR A 18 -0.67 -44.33 -15.81
C THR A 18 -0.71 -43.22 -16.85
N SER A 19 -1.54 -42.19 -16.63
CA SER A 19 -1.50 -40.95 -17.40
C SER A 19 -0.36 -40.06 -16.89
N GLU A 20 0.76 -40.03 -17.61
CA GLU A 20 1.84 -39.07 -17.40
C GLU A 20 1.39 -37.63 -17.75
N PRO A 21 1.91 -36.59 -17.07
CA PRO A 21 1.68 -35.20 -17.45
C PRO A 21 2.55 -34.83 -18.66
N ALA A 22 1.96 -34.09 -19.61
CA ALA A 22 2.63 -33.60 -20.82
C ALA A 22 3.85 -32.70 -20.49
N PRO A 23 4.91 -32.71 -21.33
CA PRO A 23 6.13 -31.96 -21.08
C PRO A 23 5.89 -30.44 -21.18
N GLU A 24 6.51 -29.68 -20.28
CA GLU A 24 6.53 -28.23 -20.31
C GLU A 24 7.26 -27.73 -21.59
N ASP A 25 6.53 -27.08 -22.48
CA ASP A 25 7.04 -26.45 -23.69
C ASP A 25 8.07 -25.36 -23.34
N THR A 26 9.35 -25.67 -23.52
CA THR A 26 10.50 -24.77 -23.33
C THR A 26 10.97 -24.17 -24.65
N SER A 27 10.03 -23.77 -25.52
CA SER A 27 10.36 -23.14 -26.80
C SER A 27 10.70 -21.66 -26.64
N ILE A 28 11.62 -21.17 -27.49
CA ILE A 28 12.00 -19.75 -27.58
C ILE A 28 10.77 -18.86 -27.88
N GLU A 29 9.76 -19.41 -28.55
CA GLU A 29 8.47 -18.75 -28.81
C GLU A 29 7.63 -18.57 -27.54
N ALA A 30 7.63 -19.54 -26.62
CA ALA A 30 6.97 -19.40 -25.31
C ALA A 30 7.66 -18.33 -24.45
N LEU A 31 8.99 -18.23 -24.55
CA LEU A 31 9.77 -17.18 -23.89
C LEU A 31 9.51 -15.81 -24.53
N ALA A 32 9.47 -15.72 -25.86
CA ALA A 32 9.14 -14.50 -26.59
C ALA A 32 7.71 -14.03 -26.29
N ARG A 33 6.74 -14.95 -26.21
CA ARG A 33 5.36 -14.64 -25.80
C ARG A 33 5.29 -14.16 -24.36
N ARG A 34 6.04 -14.77 -23.43
CA ARG A 34 6.14 -14.30 -22.03
C ARG A 34 6.80 -12.93 -21.94
N VAL A 35 7.81 -12.62 -22.75
CA VAL A 35 8.45 -11.31 -22.80
C VAL A 35 7.50 -10.27 -23.40
N GLN A 36 6.79 -10.61 -24.47
CA GLN A 36 5.79 -9.75 -25.12
C GLN A 36 4.58 -9.50 -24.20
N GLU A 37 4.09 -10.52 -23.50
CA GLU A 37 3.08 -10.42 -22.45
C GLU A 37 3.60 -9.53 -21.32
N HIS A 38 4.83 -9.73 -20.84
CA HIS A 38 5.39 -8.92 -19.76
C HIS A 38 5.59 -7.45 -20.17
N MET A 39 5.91 -7.18 -21.44
CA MET A 39 6.01 -5.84 -22.00
C MET A 39 4.64 -5.18 -22.20
N THR A 40 3.62 -5.92 -22.66
CA THR A 40 2.24 -5.42 -22.78
C THR A 40 1.56 -5.22 -21.42
N LEU A 41 1.83 -6.08 -20.44
CA LEU A 41 1.38 -5.94 -19.04
C LEU A 41 2.09 -4.79 -18.30
N ALA A 42 3.28 -4.38 -18.75
CA ALA A 42 3.99 -3.22 -18.23
C ALA A 42 3.54 -1.90 -18.87
N SER A 43 3.08 -1.93 -20.12
CA SER A 43 2.58 -0.76 -20.85
C SER A 43 1.07 -0.54 -20.74
N ASN A 44 0.28 -1.57 -20.40
CA ASN A 44 -1.16 -1.47 -20.19
C ASN A 44 -1.63 -2.27 -18.95
N PRO A 45 -1.71 -1.65 -17.77
CA PRO A 45 -2.13 -2.30 -16.52
C PRO A 45 -3.54 -2.92 -16.59
N THR A 46 -4.41 -2.42 -17.48
CA THR A 46 -5.77 -2.96 -17.70
C THR A 46 -5.77 -4.33 -18.39
N ALA A 47 -4.65 -4.75 -18.99
CA ALA A 47 -4.49 -6.06 -19.63
C ALA A 47 -4.13 -7.19 -18.63
N ARG A 48 -3.82 -6.88 -17.36
CA ARG A 48 -3.60 -7.89 -16.31
C ARG A 48 -4.93 -8.52 -15.89
N ARG A 49 -5.11 -9.82 -16.14
CA ARG A 49 -6.24 -10.57 -15.58
C ARG A 49 -6.08 -10.76 -14.08
N HIS A 50 -7.05 -10.31 -13.29
CA HIS A 50 -7.07 -10.41 -11.84
C HIS A 50 -8.10 -11.44 -11.39
N LYS A 51 -7.78 -12.74 -11.53
CA LYS A 51 -8.71 -13.87 -11.27
C LYS A 51 -9.51 -13.78 -9.96
N PHE A 52 -8.93 -13.20 -8.90
CA PHE A 52 -9.66 -12.96 -7.64
C PHE A 52 -10.59 -11.75 -7.75
N TRP A 53 -10.04 -10.56 -8.07
CA TRP A 53 -10.79 -9.29 -8.12
C TRP A 53 -11.88 -9.23 -9.19
N GLU A 54 -11.74 -9.98 -10.28
CA GLU A 54 -12.78 -10.13 -11.31
C GLU A 54 -14.06 -10.79 -10.77
N THR A 55 -14.00 -11.45 -9.61
CA THR A 55 -15.14 -12.10 -8.94
C THR A 55 -15.69 -11.31 -7.76
N GLN A 56 -15.11 -10.14 -7.45
CA GLN A 56 -15.48 -9.35 -6.29
C GLN A 56 -16.37 -8.18 -6.69
N PRO A 57 -17.24 -7.68 -5.79
CA PRO A 57 -18.06 -6.48 -6.02
C PRO A 57 -17.20 -5.23 -5.95
N VAL A 58 -16.34 -5.03 -6.95
CA VAL A 58 -15.50 -3.84 -7.12
C VAL A 58 -15.72 -3.28 -8.51
N GLY A 59 -15.43 -1.99 -8.71
CA GLY A 59 -15.39 -1.42 -10.05
C GLY A 59 -14.48 -2.24 -10.95
N GLN A 60 -14.98 -2.73 -12.09
CA GLN A 60 -14.18 -3.52 -13.02
C GLN A 60 -13.60 -2.60 -14.09
N PHE A 61 -12.40 -2.91 -14.60
CA PHE A 61 -11.78 -2.11 -15.67
C PHE A 61 -12.65 -2.01 -16.93
N ARG A 62 -13.43 -3.07 -17.22
CA ARG A 62 -14.40 -3.07 -18.34
C ARG A 62 -15.54 -2.06 -18.16
N ASP A 63 -15.86 -1.72 -16.92
CA ASP A 63 -16.99 -0.84 -16.57
C ASP A 63 -16.52 0.62 -16.46
N ALA A 64 -15.21 0.88 -16.52
CA ALA A 64 -14.63 2.22 -16.32
C ALA A 64 -15.05 3.24 -17.39
N ALA A 65 -15.45 2.79 -18.58
CA ALA A 65 -15.94 3.64 -19.67
C ALA A 65 -17.47 3.77 -19.70
N ASP A 66 -18.19 3.03 -18.85
CA ASP A 66 -19.65 3.05 -18.82
C ASP A 66 -20.17 4.13 -17.86
N SER A 67 -20.50 5.28 -18.43
CA SER A 67 -21.05 6.43 -17.69
C SER A 67 -22.51 6.26 -17.26
N SER A 68 -23.18 5.18 -17.67
CA SER A 68 -24.59 4.91 -17.30
C SER A 68 -24.74 4.32 -15.90
N LEU A 69 -23.68 3.73 -15.33
CA LEU A 69 -23.72 3.10 -14.02
C LEU A 69 -23.78 4.14 -12.91
N ALA A 70 -24.78 4.09 -12.04
CA ALA A 70 -24.93 5.01 -10.91
C ALA A 70 -23.86 4.79 -9.81
N ASP A 71 -23.65 5.83 -9.00
CA ASP A 71 -22.92 5.70 -7.72
C ASP A 71 -23.71 4.80 -6.76
N GLY A 72 -23.01 4.23 -5.78
CA GLY A 72 -23.64 3.45 -4.70
C GLY A 72 -23.20 1.99 -4.65
N ALA A 73 -23.94 1.16 -3.92
CA ALA A 73 -23.61 -0.25 -3.75
C ALA A 73 -23.62 -1.02 -5.08
N ILE A 74 -22.63 -1.90 -5.27
CA ILE A 74 -22.51 -2.71 -6.50
C ILE A 74 -23.43 -3.93 -6.40
N GLU A 75 -23.43 -4.57 -5.24
CA GLU A 75 -24.32 -5.67 -4.88
C GLU A 75 -25.18 -5.24 -3.68
N PRO A 76 -26.48 -5.58 -3.67
CA PRO A 76 -27.35 -5.29 -2.53
C PRO A 76 -26.93 -6.12 -1.30
N PRO A 77 -27.17 -5.62 -0.08
CA PRO A 77 -26.99 -6.41 1.14
C PRO A 77 -27.77 -7.72 1.07
N THR A 78 -27.11 -8.83 1.37
CA THR A 78 -27.81 -10.11 1.59
C THR A 78 -28.38 -10.15 3.01
N PRO A 79 -29.49 -10.89 3.27
CA PRO A 79 -29.98 -11.06 4.63
C PRO A 79 -28.89 -11.59 5.56
N LEU A 80 -28.82 -11.08 6.80
CA LEU A 80 -27.81 -11.52 7.79
C LEU A 80 -27.88 -13.03 8.07
N SER A 81 -29.07 -13.62 7.97
CA SER A 81 -29.28 -15.07 8.10
C SER A 81 -28.58 -15.90 7.03
N GLU A 82 -28.25 -15.29 5.88
CA GLU A 82 -27.54 -15.93 4.77
C GLU A 82 -26.03 -15.70 4.84
N VAL A 83 -25.57 -14.80 5.70
CA VAL A 83 -24.14 -14.58 5.93
C VAL A 83 -23.56 -15.80 6.63
N ARG A 84 -22.54 -16.40 5.99
CA ARG A 84 -21.85 -17.59 6.50
C ARG A 84 -21.40 -17.39 7.96
N ALA A 85 -21.90 -18.24 8.86
CA ALA A 85 -21.54 -18.23 10.28
C ALA A 85 -20.13 -18.77 10.54
N ASP A 86 -19.74 -19.85 9.86
CA ASP A 86 -18.45 -20.50 10.08
C ASP A 86 -17.30 -19.81 9.32
N PRO A 87 -16.07 -19.81 9.88
CA PRO A 87 -14.90 -19.32 9.17
C PRO A 87 -14.65 -20.03 7.84
N TYR A 88 -13.98 -19.35 6.91
CA TYR A 88 -13.51 -20.00 5.69
C TYR A 88 -12.47 -21.09 6.00
N PRO A 89 -12.45 -22.21 5.25
CA PRO A 89 -11.50 -23.29 5.53
C PRO A 89 -10.06 -22.84 5.28
N LEU A 90 -9.18 -23.20 6.22
CA LEU A 90 -7.73 -23.09 6.09
C LEU A 90 -7.11 -24.48 5.89
N PRO A 91 -5.91 -24.57 5.28
CA PRO A 91 -5.15 -25.82 5.28
C PRO A 91 -4.94 -26.34 6.71
N ALA A 92 -4.90 -27.66 6.88
CA ALA A 92 -4.92 -28.31 8.19
C ALA A 92 -3.81 -27.84 9.16
N ALA A 93 -2.66 -27.39 8.63
CA ALA A 93 -1.52 -26.89 9.40
C ALA A 93 -1.73 -25.46 9.97
N PHE A 94 -2.78 -24.77 9.57
CA PHE A 94 -3.08 -23.40 9.98
C PHE A 94 -4.40 -23.29 10.73
N GLU A 95 -4.51 -22.28 11.57
CA GLU A 95 -5.73 -21.95 12.31
C GLU A 95 -5.98 -20.44 12.27
N TRP A 96 -7.25 -20.07 12.30
CA TRP A 96 -7.66 -18.68 12.47
C TRP A 96 -7.36 -18.23 13.88
N PHE A 97 -6.98 -16.96 13.98
CA PHE A 97 -6.67 -16.32 15.24
C PHE A 97 -7.27 -14.92 15.23
N THR A 98 -7.84 -14.48 16.35
CA THR A 98 -8.26 -13.09 16.52
C THR A 98 -7.23 -12.41 17.41
N CYS A 99 -6.56 -11.39 16.89
CA CYS A 99 -5.48 -10.73 17.59
C CYS A 99 -6.05 -9.69 18.56
N ASP A 100 -5.96 -9.97 19.86
CA ASP A 100 -6.26 -8.99 20.88
C ASP A 100 -5.07 -8.04 21.09
N LEU A 101 -5.31 -6.74 20.95
CA LEU A 101 -4.28 -5.69 21.07
C LEU A 101 -4.15 -5.14 22.50
N ASP A 102 -5.01 -5.61 23.41
CA ASP A 102 -4.85 -5.40 24.85
C ASP A 102 -3.77 -6.32 25.45
N ASP A 103 -3.46 -7.43 24.79
CA ASP A 103 -2.38 -8.33 25.18
C ASP A 103 -1.05 -7.89 24.52
N ASP A 104 -0.10 -7.45 25.35
CA ASP A 104 1.24 -7.01 24.92
C ASP A 104 2.01 -8.09 24.16
N ALA A 105 1.84 -9.37 24.49
CA ALA A 105 2.53 -10.45 23.82
C ALA A 105 1.99 -10.66 22.39
N LEU A 106 0.67 -10.57 22.22
CA LEU A 106 0.03 -10.65 20.90
C LEU A 106 0.35 -9.44 20.02
N LEU A 107 0.41 -8.26 20.63
CA LEU A 107 0.84 -7.05 19.94
C LEU A 107 2.31 -7.15 19.50
N ALA A 108 3.18 -7.74 20.32
CA ALA A 108 4.58 -7.99 19.97
C ALA A 108 4.70 -8.99 18.81
N ASP A 109 3.88 -10.05 18.77
CA ASP A 109 3.79 -10.99 17.65
C ASP A 109 3.39 -10.28 16.34
N LEU A 110 2.37 -9.41 16.40
CA LEU A 110 1.91 -8.63 15.26
C LEU A 110 2.99 -7.67 14.78
N TYR A 111 3.59 -6.91 15.70
CA TYR A 111 4.73 -6.04 15.43
C TYR A 111 5.85 -6.81 14.72
N ALA A 112 6.24 -7.97 15.24
CA ALA A 112 7.28 -8.80 14.66
C ALA A 112 6.91 -9.28 13.24
N LEU A 113 5.66 -9.68 13.01
CA LEU A 113 5.19 -10.05 11.66
C LEU A 113 5.33 -8.88 10.69
N LEU A 114 4.80 -7.71 11.06
CA LEU A 114 4.77 -6.52 10.21
C LEU A 114 6.18 -6.01 9.91
N ALA A 115 7.01 -5.85 10.95
CA ALA A 115 8.39 -5.44 10.80
C ALA A 115 9.12 -6.36 9.81
N HIS A 116 8.99 -7.68 9.91
CA HIS A 116 9.78 -8.57 9.05
C HIS A 116 9.15 -8.85 7.67
N ASN A 117 7.87 -8.55 7.45
CA ASN A 117 7.13 -9.07 6.28
C ASN A 117 6.14 -8.11 5.61
N TYR A 118 5.95 -6.86 6.07
CA TYR A 118 4.94 -5.98 5.49
C TYR A 118 5.44 -5.31 4.20
N VAL A 119 5.82 -4.03 4.29
CA VAL A 119 6.26 -3.23 3.14
C VAL A 119 7.76 -2.95 3.27
N GLU A 120 8.48 -3.32 2.22
CA GLU A 120 9.88 -3.00 1.99
C GLU A 120 9.96 -2.14 0.74
N ASP A 121 10.90 -1.21 0.72
CA ASP A 121 11.27 -0.53 -0.51
C ASP A 121 11.92 -1.51 -1.50
N ASP A 122 11.86 -1.20 -2.79
CA ASP A 122 12.35 -2.10 -3.84
C ASP A 122 13.87 -2.39 -3.74
N GLU A 123 14.62 -1.55 -3.01
CA GLU A 123 16.07 -1.66 -2.80
C GLU A 123 16.42 -2.31 -1.44
N ASN A 124 15.44 -2.70 -0.60
CA ASN A 124 15.62 -3.21 0.77
C ASN A 124 16.52 -2.32 1.65
N MET A 125 16.43 -1.00 1.50
CA MET A 125 17.13 -0.04 2.37
C MET A 125 16.29 0.36 3.57
N PHE A 126 14.97 0.36 3.44
CA PHE A 126 14.04 0.79 4.48
C PHE A 126 12.88 -0.17 4.67
N ARG A 127 12.44 -0.24 5.91
CA ARG A 127 11.34 -1.10 6.34
C ARG A 127 10.50 -0.36 7.36
N PHE A 128 9.20 -0.26 7.14
CA PHE A 128 8.33 0.40 8.10
C PHE A 128 8.37 -0.30 9.45
N ASN A 129 8.44 0.52 10.49
CA ASN A 129 8.53 0.09 11.86
C ASN A 129 7.36 0.68 12.66
N TYR A 130 6.16 0.17 12.41
CA TYR A 130 4.96 0.58 13.14
C TYR A 130 5.14 0.29 14.63
N SER A 131 5.19 1.32 15.47
CA SER A 131 5.36 1.11 16.92
C SER A 131 4.13 0.41 17.52
N PRO A 132 4.28 -0.32 18.65
CA PRO A 132 3.13 -0.87 19.37
C PRO A 132 2.07 0.18 19.71
N ALA A 133 2.50 1.40 20.08
CA ALA A 133 1.60 2.53 20.34
C ALA A 133 0.83 2.95 19.07
N PHE A 134 1.51 3.03 17.92
CA PHE A 134 0.88 3.34 16.64
C PHE A 134 -0.13 2.25 16.24
N LEU A 135 0.21 0.97 16.40
CA LEU A 135 -0.70 -0.13 16.07
C LEU A 135 -1.96 -0.09 16.95
N ARG A 136 -1.83 0.23 18.24
CA ARG A 136 -2.99 0.44 19.13
C ARG A 136 -3.84 1.62 18.67
N TRP A 137 -3.22 2.75 18.38
CA TRP A 137 -3.91 3.94 17.88
C TRP A 137 -4.65 3.66 16.56
N ALA A 138 -3.99 3.05 15.59
CA ALA A 138 -4.55 2.76 14.26
C ALA A 138 -5.65 1.69 14.27
N LEU A 139 -5.58 0.71 15.17
CA LEU A 139 -6.47 -0.46 15.18
C LEU A 139 -7.54 -0.41 16.27
N ARG A 140 -7.55 0.60 17.14
CA ARG A 140 -8.52 0.71 18.24
C ARG A 140 -9.29 2.04 18.25
N PRO A 141 -9.86 2.50 17.12
CA PRO A 141 -10.76 3.64 17.19
C PRO A 141 -11.99 3.34 18.05
N PRO A 142 -12.77 4.38 18.43
CA PRO A 142 -14.00 4.20 19.17
C PRO A 142 -14.91 3.17 18.49
N SER A 143 -15.49 2.26 19.28
CA SER A 143 -16.38 1.20 18.79
C SER A 143 -15.77 0.24 17.75
N PHE A 144 -14.44 0.03 17.76
CA PHE A 144 -13.81 -0.98 16.91
C PHE A 144 -14.29 -2.41 17.18
N PHE A 145 -14.23 -3.25 16.16
CA PHE A 145 -14.61 -4.66 16.26
C PHE A 145 -13.36 -5.53 16.43
N ARG A 146 -13.15 -6.10 17.63
CA ARG A 146 -12.04 -7.05 17.90
C ARG A 146 -11.99 -8.19 16.89
N ALA A 147 -13.15 -8.67 16.45
CA ALA A 147 -13.28 -9.74 15.46
C ALA A 147 -12.64 -9.40 14.11
N TRP A 148 -12.45 -8.12 13.78
CA TRP A 148 -11.86 -7.67 12.51
C TRP A 148 -10.33 -7.65 12.51
N HIS A 149 -9.68 -7.97 13.64
CA HIS A 149 -8.23 -8.16 13.72
C HIS A 149 -7.86 -9.62 13.51
N ILE A 150 -7.71 -10.02 12.25
CA ILE A 150 -7.69 -11.43 11.84
C ILE A 150 -6.26 -11.87 11.56
N GLY A 151 -5.78 -12.81 12.35
CA GLY A 151 -4.51 -13.49 12.19
C GLY A 151 -4.67 -14.92 11.67
N VAL A 152 -3.59 -15.44 11.08
CA VAL A 152 -3.42 -16.87 10.79
C VAL A 152 -2.19 -17.36 11.53
N ARG A 153 -2.33 -18.42 12.34
CA ARG A 153 -1.24 -19.06 13.07
C ARG A 153 -0.95 -20.45 12.52
N ALA A 154 0.32 -20.86 12.57
CA ALA A 154 0.69 -22.25 12.35
C ALA A 154 0.34 -23.07 13.60
N LYS A 155 -0.39 -24.18 13.47
CA LYS A 155 -0.92 -24.93 14.61
C LYS A 155 0.17 -25.49 15.53
N GLU A 156 1.27 -25.97 14.96
CA GLU A 156 2.37 -26.61 15.69
C GLU A 156 3.22 -25.58 16.46
N SER A 157 3.61 -24.49 15.81
CA SER A 157 4.52 -23.49 16.40
C SER A 157 3.80 -22.31 17.07
N LYS A 158 2.48 -22.19 16.87
CA LYS A 158 1.66 -21.03 17.26
C LYS A 158 2.11 -19.68 16.69
N LYS A 159 3.10 -19.68 15.78
CA LYS A 159 3.65 -18.48 15.16
C LYS A 159 2.60 -17.80 14.27
N LEU A 160 2.47 -16.49 14.40
CA LEU A 160 1.66 -15.66 13.51
C LEU A 160 2.32 -15.57 12.12
N VAL A 161 1.60 -15.96 11.07
CA VAL A 161 2.12 -16.03 9.70
C VAL A 161 1.39 -15.15 8.70
N ALA A 162 0.21 -14.64 9.07
CA ALA A 162 -0.47 -13.61 8.31
C ALA A 162 -1.42 -12.81 9.19
N PHE A 163 -1.76 -11.61 8.74
CA PHE A 163 -2.65 -10.68 9.42
C PHE A 163 -3.42 -9.82 8.40
N ILE A 164 -4.65 -9.45 8.73
CA ILE A 164 -5.45 -8.42 8.07
C ILE A 164 -6.30 -7.75 9.15
N SER A 165 -6.50 -6.44 9.05
CA SER A 165 -7.33 -5.70 9.98
C SER A 165 -8.41 -4.91 9.26
N GLY A 166 -9.50 -4.65 9.98
CA GLY A 166 -10.49 -3.65 9.62
C GLY A 166 -10.84 -2.80 10.83
N VAL A 167 -11.15 -1.53 10.60
CA VAL A 167 -11.75 -0.64 11.61
C VAL A 167 -13.01 0.02 11.05
N PRO A 168 -14.03 0.30 11.87
CA PRO A 168 -15.24 0.97 11.38
C PRO A 168 -14.95 2.44 11.07
N ALA A 169 -15.49 2.92 9.95
CA ALA A 169 -15.42 4.33 9.56
C ALA A 169 -16.76 4.77 8.96
N ARG A 170 -17.20 5.99 9.26
CA ARG A 170 -18.26 6.66 8.49
C ARG A 170 -17.59 7.41 7.36
N ILE A 171 -17.87 7.01 6.12
CA ILE A 171 -17.25 7.60 4.94
C ILE A 171 -18.35 8.22 4.10
N ARG A 172 -18.25 9.53 3.92
CA ARG A 172 -19.01 10.25 2.90
C ARG A 172 -18.52 9.84 1.53
N ALA A 173 -19.45 9.51 0.65
CA ALA A 173 -19.22 9.21 -0.73
C ALA A 173 -20.27 9.93 -1.58
N ARG A 174 -19.92 11.13 -2.06
CA ARG A 174 -20.83 12.16 -2.60
C ARG A 174 -21.83 12.61 -1.54
N ASP A 175 -23.11 12.31 -1.75
CA ASP A 175 -24.21 12.77 -0.91
C ASP A 175 -24.51 11.81 0.24
N ASP A 176 -24.05 10.56 0.14
CA ASP A 176 -24.32 9.50 1.12
C ASP A 176 -23.20 9.39 2.17
N ILE A 177 -23.58 9.20 3.43
CA ILE A 177 -22.66 8.79 4.51
C ILE A 177 -22.86 7.30 4.74
N VAL A 178 -21.84 6.52 4.38
CA VAL A 178 -21.89 5.07 4.43
C VAL A 178 -21.00 4.57 5.56
N ARG A 179 -21.52 3.65 6.37
CA ARG A 179 -20.69 2.92 7.34
C ARG A 179 -19.88 1.87 6.60
N MET A 180 -18.57 2.04 6.55
CA MET A 180 -17.63 1.17 5.85
C MET A 180 -16.65 0.56 6.85
N ALA A 181 -16.01 -0.54 6.45
CA ALA A 181 -14.78 -1.02 7.10
C ALA A 181 -13.56 -0.41 6.39
N GLU A 182 -12.69 0.30 7.10
CA GLU A 182 -11.38 0.67 6.59
C GLU A 182 -10.42 -0.50 6.79
N ILE A 183 -9.98 -1.13 5.69
CA ILE A 183 -9.12 -2.31 5.71
C ILE A 183 -7.66 -1.90 5.59
N ASN A 184 -6.82 -2.39 6.50
CA ASN A 184 -5.40 -2.06 6.55
C ASN A 184 -4.56 -3.26 7.06
N PHE A 185 -3.23 -3.14 6.99
CA PHE A 185 -2.24 -4.07 7.53
C PHE A 185 -2.34 -5.51 6.98
N LEU A 186 -2.78 -5.69 5.73
CA LEU A 186 -2.74 -6.99 5.07
C LEU A 186 -1.29 -7.46 4.88
N CYS A 187 -0.86 -8.40 5.74
CA CYS A 187 0.48 -8.92 5.77
C CYS A 187 0.47 -10.45 5.64
N VAL A 188 1.27 -10.99 4.71
CA VAL A 188 1.53 -12.42 4.62
C VAL A 188 3.03 -12.63 4.71
N HIS A 189 3.44 -13.53 5.61
CA HIS A 189 4.84 -13.90 5.81
C HIS A 189 5.49 -14.26 4.45
N LYS A 190 6.71 -13.78 4.20
CA LYS A 190 7.35 -13.85 2.86
C LYS A 190 7.32 -15.24 2.24
N LYS A 191 7.59 -16.28 3.04
CA LYS A 191 7.59 -17.70 2.64
C LYS A 191 6.22 -18.22 2.14
N LEU A 192 5.11 -17.54 2.45
CA LEU A 192 3.74 -17.97 2.13
C LEU A 192 3.07 -17.12 1.02
N ARG A 193 3.73 -16.07 0.52
CA ARG A 193 3.11 -15.12 -0.44
C ARG A 193 2.66 -15.78 -1.75
N SER A 194 3.33 -16.84 -2.22
CA SER A 194 2.96 -17.58 -3.43
C SER A 194 1.82 -18.59 -3.23
N LYS A 195 1.31 -18.76 -2.01
CA LYS A 195 0.32 -19.78 -1.64
C LYS A 195 -1.13 -19.27 -1.62
N ARG A 196 -1.41 -18.10 -2.19
CA ARG A 196 -2.75 -17.50 -2.30
C ARG A 196 -3.48 -17.35 -0.95
N LEU A 197 -2.75 -17.09 0.13
CA LEU A 197 -3.35 -16.87 1.46
C LEU A 197 -4.08 -15.52 1.55
N ALA A 198 -3.62 -14.49 0.84
CA ALA A 198 -4.24 -13.16 0.84
C ALA A 198 -5.71 -13.17 0.39
N PRO A 199 -6.11 -13.83 -0.73
CA PRO A 199 -7.52 -14.02 -1.07
C PRO A 199 -8.38 -14.66 0.03
N VAL A 200 -7.84 -15.60 0.79
CA VAL A 200 -8.56 -16.28 1.88
C VAL A 200 -8.75 -15.34 3.06
N LEU A 201 -7.73 -14.54 3.40
CA LEU A 201 -7.83 -13.47 4.40
C LEU A 201 -8.87 -12.42 4.03
N ILE A 202 -8.89 -11.99 2.77
CA ILE A 202 -9.87 -11.01 2.27
C ILE A 202 -11.29 -11.57 2.41
N ARG A 203 -11.53 -12.83 2.02
CA ARG A 203 -12.84 -13.47 2.17
C ARG A 203 -13.28 -13.58 3.64
N GLU A 204 -12.35 -13.90 4.54
CA GLU A 204 -12.66 -14.01 5.96
C GLU A 204 -12.93 -12.64 6.61
N VAL A 205 -12.18 -11.57 6.25
CA VAL A 205 -12.51 -10.23 6.76
C VAL A 205 -13.85 -9.74 6.21
N THR A 206 -14.13 -9.96 4.92
CA THR A 206 -15.45 -9.64 4.33
C THR A 206 -16.57 -10.36 5.07
N ARG A 207 -16.40 -11.65 5.38
CA ARG A 207 -17.40 -12.42 6.16
C ARG A 207 -17.65 -11.80 7.52
N ARG A 208 -16.60 -11.49 8.30
CA ARG A 208 -16.73 -10.90 9.64
C ARG A 208 -17.28 -9.47 9.62
N VAL A 209 -17.02 -8.71 8.56
CA VAL A 209 -17.60 -7.38 8.36
C VAL A 209 -19.09 -7.49 8.04
N HIS A 210 -19.49 -8.43 7.16
CA HIS A 210 -20.89 -8.69 6.83
C HIS A 210 -21.71 -9.20 8.04
N GLN A 211 -21.09 -9.94 8.96
CA GLN A 211 -21.74 -10.38 10.20
C GLN A 211 -22.19 -9.21 11.09
N GLU A 212 -21.51 -8.05 10.98
CA GLU A 212 -21.87 -6.81 11.69
C GLU A 212 -22.81 -5.91 10.87
N ASN A 213 -23.41 -6.45 9.80
CA ASN A 213 -24.29 -5.74 8.87
C ASN A 213 -23.63 -4.54 8.17
N ILE A 214 -22.34 -4.65 7.88
CA ILE A 214 -21.57 -3.67 7.11
C ILE A 214 -21.17 -4.33 5.79
N TRP A 215 -21.36 -3.64 4.68
CA TRP A 215 -21.29 -4.25 3.34
C TRP A 215 -20.27 -3.59 2.41
N GLN A 216 -19.65 -2.50 2.86
CA GLN A 216 -18.68 -1.72 2.10
C GLN A 216 -17.37 -1.60 2.87
N ALA A 217 -16.29 -1.38 2.14
CA ALA A 217 -14.99 -1.12 2.73
C ALA A 217 -14.20 -0.07 1.94
N ALA A 218 -13.31 0.65 2.61
CA ALA A 218 -12.29 1.48 1.99
C ALA A 218 -10.92 0.85 2.22
N TYR A 219 -10.05 0.86 1.20
CA TYR A 219 -8.69 0.36 1.34
C TYR A 219 -7.75 1.04 0.35
N THR A 220 -6.46 0.97 0.63
CA THR A 220 -5.42 1.50 -0.24
C THR A 220 -4.41 0.42 -0.63
N ALA A 221 -3.72 0.63 -1.74
CA ALA A 221 -2.61 -0.23 -2.13
C ALA A 221 -1.56 0.54 -2.94
N GLY A 222 -0.29 0.17 -2.79
CA GLY A 222 0.80 0.64 -3.66
C GLY A 222 0.88 -0.09 -5.01
N VAL A 223 -0.06 -1.00 -5.29
CA VAL A 223 -0.20 -1.70 -6.57
C VAL A 223 -1.57 -1.41 -7.16
N VAL A 224 -1.64 -1.39 -8.49
CA VAL A 224 -2.89 -1.20 -9.22
C VAL A 224 -3.71 -2.49 -9.19
N LEU A 225 -4.96 -2.39 -8.73
CA LEU A 225 -5.99 -3.41 -8.71
C LEU A 225 -7.23 -2.90 -9.48
N PRO A 226 -8.16 -3.77 -9.92
CA PRO A 226 -9.44 -3.33 -10.48
C PRO A 226 -10.35 -2.76 -9.38
N THR A 227 -10.84 -1.52 -9.44
CA THR A 227 -10.30 -0.36 -10.18
C THR A 227 -10.24 0.79 -9.16
N PRO A 228 -9.13 1.54 -9.06
CA PRO A 228 -9.01 2.59 -8.06
C PRO A 228 -9.98 3.73 -8.34
N ILE A 229 -10.56 4.31 -7.28
CA ILE A 229 -11.36 5.53 -7.38
C ILE A 229 -10.50 6.75 -7.66
N THR A 230 -9.25 6.75 -7.15
CA THR A 230 -8.24 7.76 -7.42
C THR A 230 -6.84 7.24 -7.09
N THR A 231 -5.82 7.97 -7.56
CA THR A 231 -4.41 7.64 -7.33
C THR A 231 -3.67 8.90 -6.91
N CYS A 232 -3.06 8.83 -5.73
CA CYS A 232 -2.30 9.93 -5.15
C CYS A 232 -0.81 9.61 -5.20
N ARG A 233 0.03 10.63 -5.23
CA ARG A 233 1.48 10.53 -5.25
C ARG A 233 2.08 10.98 -3.93
N TYR A 234 3.11 10.28 -3.48
CA TYR A 234 3.90 10.71 -2.35
C TYR A 234 4.84 11.85 -2.72
N TRP A 235 5.03 12.74 -1.76
CA TRP A 235 5.95 13.86 -1.80
C TRP A 235 6.75 13.91 -0.51
N HIS A 236 8.01 14.31 -0.60
CA HIS A 236 8.97 14.23 0.50
C HIS A 236 9.66 15.57 0.72
N ARG A 237 9.64 16.07 1.95
CA ARG A 237 10.33 17.29 2.37
C ARG A 237 11.44 16.95 3.35
N SER A 238 12.68 17.21 2.94
CA SER A 238 13.88 16.91 3.75
C SER A 238 13.99 17.84 4.96
N LEU A 239 13.88 17.32 6.18
CA LEU A 239 14.11 18.07 7.42
C LEU A 239 15.56 17.93 7.91
N ASN A 240 16.16 16.75 7.68
CA ASN A 240 17.55 16.44 8.02
C ASN A 240 18.34 15.94 6.77
N PRO A 241 18.72 16.85 5.84
CA PRO A 241 19.33 16.44 4.57
C PRO A 241 20.61 15.63 4.73
N LYS A 242 21.41 15.92 5.75
CA LYS A 242 22.67 15.19 6.02
C LYS A 242 22.41 13.72 6.29
N LYS A 243 21.47 13.42 7.21
CA LYS A 243 21.09 12.04 7.52
C LYS A 243 20.41 11.36 6.34
N LEU A 244 19.46 12.03 5.67
CA LEU A 244 18.76 11.45 4.51
C LEU A 244 19.70 11.05 3.37
N ILE A 245 20.77 11.82 3.14
CA ILE A 245 21.78 11.50 2.13
C ILE A 245 22.68 10.35 2.60
N ASP A 246 23.08 10.34 3.88
CA ASP A 246 23.95 9.28 4.43
C ASP A 246 23.27 7.90 4.43
N VAL A 247 21.97 7.85 4.74
CA VAL A 247 21.18 6.60 4.73
C VAL A 247 20.68 6.23 3.32
N GLY A 248 20.97 7.01 2.29
CA GLY A 248 20.57 6.72 0.91
C GLY A 248 19.11 7.05 0.57
N PHE A 249 18.34 7.62 1.49
CA PHE A 249 16.95 8.05 1.26
C PHE A 249 16.87 9.17 0.22
N SER A 250 17.86 10.07 0.21
CA SER A 250 17.98 11.16 -0.77
C SER A 250 19.37 11.19 -1.37
N ARG A 251 19.52 11.85 -2.52
CA ARG A 251 20.82 12.01 -3.19
C ARG A 251 21.11 13.49 -3.43
N LEU A 252 22.39 13.85 -3.46
CA LEU A 252 22.80 15.19 -3.87
C LEU A 252 22.47 15.38 -5.35
N GLY A 253 21.75 16.45 -5.65
CA GLY A 253 21.48 16.84 -7.03
C GLY A 253 22.76 17.22 -7.78
N PRO A 254 22.75 17.22 -9.13
CA PRO A 254 23.88 17.68 -9.91
C PRO A 254 24.30 19.10 -9.50
N ARG A 255 25.60 19.30 -9.25
CA ARG A 255 26.18 20.60 -8.83
C ARG A 255 25.71 21.11 -7.45
N MET A 256 25.08 20.26 -6.63
CA MET A 256 24.75 20.59 -5.24
C MET A 256 25.83 20.08 -4.29
N THR A 257 26.18 20.88 -3.29
CA THR A 257 27.01 20.45 -2.15
C THR A 257 26.11 20.15 -0.95
N MET A 258 26.64 19.42 0.03
CA MET A 258 25.93 19.16 1.29
C MET A 258 25.52 20.48 1.97
N SER A 259 26.44 21.44 2.10
CA SER A 259 26.17 22.75 2.71
C SER A 259 25.10 23.54 1.98
N ARG A 260 25.07 23.50 0.64
CA ARG A 260 24.03 24.16 -0.16
C ARG A 260 22.66 23.49 0.03
N THR A 261 22.63 22.17 0.15
CA THR A 261 21.41 21.39 0.40
C THR A 261 20.84 21.67 1.79
N VAL A 262 21.70 21.71 2.81
CA VAL A 262 21.30 22.10 4.18
C VAL A 262 20.74 23.53 4.19
N ARG A 263 21.39 24.47 3.49
CA ARG A 263 20.90 25.85 3.38
C ARG A 263 19.56 25.94 2.66
N LEU A 264 19.39 25.20 1.56
CA LEU A 264 18.15 25.17 0.76
C LEU A 264 16.95 24.76 1.61
N TYR A 265 17.14 23.78 2.48
CA TYR A 265 16.08 23.19 3.28
C TYR A 265 15.97 23.74 4.70
N LYS A 266 16.79 24.76 5.05
CA LYS A 266 16.73 25.42 6.36
C LYS A 266 15.32 25.96 6.62
N LEU A 267 14.87 25.75 7.85
CA LEU A 267 13.61 26.26 8.40
C LEU A 267 13.93 27.20 9.58
N PRO A 268 13.03 28.13 9.93
CA PRO A 268 13.09 28.93 11.16
C PRO A 268 13.16 28.06 12.42
N ASP A 269 13.54 28.67 13.53
CA ASP A 269 13.70 27.99 14.82
C ASP A 269 12.40 27.96 15.64
N ALA A 270 11.40 28.76 15.29
CA ALA A 270 10.07 28.79 15.92
C ALA A 270 8.95 29.04 14.88
N PRO A 271 7.73 28.54 15.13
CA PRO A 271 6.56 28.85 14.30
C PRO A 271 6.32 30.35 14.17
N LEU A 272 5.79 30.77 13.02
CA LEU A 272 5.61 32.20 12.70
C LEU A 272 4.17 32.69 12.93
N THR A 273 3.18 31.80 12.83
CA THR A 273 1.77 32.18 13.00
C THR A 273 1.45 32.47 14.48
N PRO A 274 0.95 33.68 14.82
CA PRO A 274 0.50 34.00 16.17
C PRO A 274 -0.63 33.07 16.63
N GLY A 275 -0.56 32.59 17.87
CA GLY A 275 -1.56 31.67 18.41
C GLY A 275 -1.40 30.21 17.97
N PHE A 276 -0.34 29.89 17.20
CA PHE A 276 0.00 28.51 16.88
C PHE A 276 0.43 27.74 18.13
N ARG A 277 -0.36 26.75 18.54
CA ARG A 277 -0.11 25.91 19.72
C ARG A 277 -0.55 24.48 19.51
N GLN A 278 -0.10 23.59 20.38
CA GLN A 278 -0.52 22.20 20.38
C GLN A 278 -2.00 22.08 20.76
N MET A 279 -2.70 21.14 20.12
CA MET A 279 -4.10 20.82 20.44
C MET A 279 -4.23 20.21 21.83
N GLU A 280 -5.26 20.60 22.56
CA GLU A 280 -5.62 20.05 23.87
C GLU A 280 -7.04 19.45 23.84
N LEU A 281 -7.40 18.70 24.89
CA LEU A 281 -8.71 18.04 24.98
C LEU A 281 -9.89 19.02 24.87
N ARG A 282 -9.75 20.22 25.44
CA ARG A 282 -10.79 21.27 25.36
C ARG A 282 -11.07 21.75 23.93
N ASP A 283 -10.15 21.54 23.00
CA ASP A 283 -10.27 22.02 21.62
C ASP A 283 -11.03 21.03 20.72
N VAL A 284 -11.28 19.79 21.17
CA VAL A 284 -11.88 18.70 20.36
C VAL A 284 -13.17 19.14 19.67
N ALA A 285 -14.10 19.77 20.39
CA ALA A 285 -15.36 20.22 19.80
C ALA A 285 -15.16 21.30 18.71
N ALA A 286 -14.21 22.22 18.90
CA ALA A 286 -13.90 23.26 17.92
C ALA A 286 -13.23 22.69 16.67
N VAL A 287 -12.24 21.82 16.85
CA VAL A 287 -11.55 21.11 15.76
C VAL A 287 -12.53 20.23 14.99
N THR A 288 -13.47 19.55 15.66
CA THR A 288 -14.50 18.73 15.02
C THR A 288 -15.36 19.55 14.07
N ARG A 289 -15.85 20.72 14.49
CA ARG A 289 -16.64 21.61 13.62
C ARG A 289 -15.83 22.09 12.40
N LEU A 290 -14.58 22.49 12.63
CA LEU A 290 -13.67 22.95 11.58
C LEU A 290 -13.42 21.85 10.54
N LEU A 291 -13.08 20.66 11.03
CA LEU A 291 -12.74 19.50 10.22
C LEU A 291 -13.94 18.97 9.43
N ARG A 292 -15.12 18.82 10.05
CA ARG A 292 -16.34 18.40 9.36
C ARG A 292 -16.72 19.38 8.24
N SER A 293 -16.62 20.68 8.50
CA SER A 293 -16.92 21.73 7.51
C SER A 293 -15.96 21.71 6.33
N TYR A 294 -14.67 21.47 6.60
CA TYR A 294 -13.65 21.32 5.57
C TYR A 294 -13.83 20.04 4.74
N LEU A 295 -13.96 18.90 5.43
CA LEU A 295 -14.08 17.59 4.79
C LEU A 295 -15.36 17.45 3.96
N ALA A 296 -16.39 18.23 4.28
CA ALA A 296 -17.63 18.27 3.52
C ALA A 296 -17.49 18.73 2.06
N LYS A 297 -16.37 19.36 1.71
CA LYS A 297 -16.08 19.83 0.34
C LYS A 297 -15.63 18.71 -0.60
N PHE A 298 -15.16 17.59 -0.06
CA PHE A 298 -14.59 16.49 -0.83
C PHE A 298 -15.65 15.45 -1.19
N VAL A 299 -15.42 14.75 -2.31
CA VAL A 299 -16.32 13.73 -2.82
C VAL A 299 -16.26 12.47 -1.96
N VAL A 300 -15.07 12.06 -1.53
CA VAL A 300 -14.88 10.93 -0.60
C VAL A 300 -14.08 11.39 0.60
N ALA A 301 -14.67 11.36 1.79
CA ALA A 301 -14.03 11.83 3.02
C ALA A 301 -14.67 11.18 4.27
N PRO A 302 -13.96 11.06 5.39
CA PRO A 302 -14.57 10.59 6.63
C PRO A 302 -15.56 11.62 7.21
N ASP A 303 -16.61 11.12 7.86
CA ASP A 303 -17.56 11.91 8.65
C ASP A 303 -17.28 11.71 10.14
N PHE A 304 -16.34 12.50 10.68
CA PHE A 304 -15.87 12.41 12.06
C PHE A 304 -16.85 13.02 13.06
N ASP A 305 -17.04 12.37 14.20
CA ASP A 305 -17.62 12.95 15.41
C ASP A 305 -16.53 13.36 16.40
N GLU A 306 -16.92 13.86 17.58
CA GLU A 306 -15.96 14.30 18.60
C GLU A 306 -15.12 13.16 19.17
N MET A 307 -15.68 11.93 19.27
CA MET A 307 -14.93 10.76 19.73
C MET A 307 -13.87 10.35 18.71
N ASP A 308 -14.22 10.44 17.43
CA ASP A 308 -13.27 10.20 16.35
C ASP A 308 -12.13 11.24 16.39
N VAL A 309 -12.46 12.53 16.53
CA VAL A 309 -11.46 13.61 16.58
C VAL A 309 -10.56 13.48 17.80
N GLU A 310 -11.12 13.16 18.97
CA GLU A 310 -10.34 12.89 20.17
C GLU A 310 -9.35 11.75 19.93
N HIS A 311 -9.82 10.60 19.43
CA HIS A 311 -8.96 9.43 19.22
C HIS A 311 -7.90 9.65 18.13
N TRP A 312 -8.28 10.21 16.98
CA TRP A 312 -7.41 10.31 15.82
C TRP A 312 -6.49 11.53 15.84
N LEU A 313 -6.85 12.60 16.54
CA LEU A 313 -6.17 13.89 16.42
C LEU A 313 -5.69 14.47 17.75
N LEU A 314 -6.13 13.99 18.91
CA LEU A 314 -5.53 14.44 20.16
C LEU A 314 -4.05 13.99 20.21
N PRO A 315 -3.10 14.90 20.48
CA PRO A 315 -1.68 14.55 20.38
C PRO A 315 -1.28 13.41 21.30
N GLN A 316 -0.55 12.45 20.73
CA GLN A 316 0.05 11.32 21.44
C GLN A 316 1.52 11.21 21.02
N GLU A 317 2.42 11.21 22.02
CA GLU A 317 3.86 11.18 21.80
C GLU A 317 4.28 10.02 20.89
N ASP A 318 5.11 10.35 19.89
CA ASP A 318 5.61 9.41 18.87
C ASP A 318 4.53 8.64 18.08
N VAL A 319 3.29 9.13 18.07
CA VAL A 319 2.18 8.57 17.29
C VAL A 319 1.53 9.64 16.41
N VAL A 320 0.93 10.67 17.00
CA VAL A 320 0.25 11.74 16.26
C VAL A 320 0.49 13.09 16.93
N ASP A 321 0.80 14.08 16.10
CA ASP A 321 1.06 15.45 16.50
C ASP A 321 0.03 16.36 15.83
N SER A 322 -0.70 17.13 16.64
CA SER A 322 -1.74 18.06 16.16
C SER A 322 -1.59 19.44 16.78
N TYR A 323 -1.79 20.45 15.95
CA TYR A 323 -1.63 21.85 16.29
C TYR A 323 -2.79 22.66 15.72
N LEU A 324 -3.05 23.80 16.34
CA LEU A 324 -4.10 24.71 15.94
C LEU A 324 -3.63 26.16 16.02
N VAL A 325 -4.38 27.05 15.37
CA VAL A 325 -4.21 28.50 15.49
C VAL A 325 -5.40 29.09 16.24
N GLU A 326 -5.12 29.60 17.43
CA GLU A 326 -6.09 30.34 18.24
C GLU A 326 -5.96 31.83 17.96
N SER A 327 -7.04 32.50 17.55
CA SER A 327 -7.02 33.95 17.32
C SER A 327 -6.65 34.68 18.62
N PRO A 328 -5.59 35.52 18.63
CA PRO A 328 -5.20 36.28 19.81
C PRO A 328 -6.28 37.25 20.33
N GLU A 329 -7.21 37.67 19.46
CA GLU A 329 -8.25 38.65 19.77
C GLU A 329 -9.54 37.99 20.26
N THR A 330 -9.94 36.88 19.63
CA THR A 330 -11.25 36.25 19.88
C THR A 330 -11.16 34.95 20.69
N HIS A 331 -9.95 34.38 20.82
CA HIS A 331 -9.70 33.05 21.39
C HIS A 331 -10.41 31.91 20.63
N GLU A 332 -10.91 32.16 19.41
CA GLU A 332 -11.50 31.13 18.57
C GLU A 332 -10.43 30.33 17.84
N VAL A 333 -10.65 29.02 17.71
CA VAL A 333 -9.82 28.13 16.89
C VAL A 333 -10.16 28.37 15.42
N THR A 334 -9.17 28.76 14.64
CA THR A 334 -9.34 29.19 13.24
C THR A 334 -8.75 28.22 12.24
N ASP A 335 -7.60 27.64 12.54
CA ASP A 335 -6.88 26.73 11.66
C ASP A 335 -6.40 25.50 12.44
N PHE A 336 -6.16 24.40 11.74
CA PHE A 336 -5.74 23.11 12.32
C PHE A 336 -4.76 22.40 11.38
N CYS A 337 -3.73 21.75 11.92
CA CYS A 337 -2.88 20.85 11.14
C CYS A 337 -2.38 19.69 11.98
N SER A 338 -2.21 18.52 11.35
CA SER A 338 -1.70 17.33 12.02
C SER A 338 -0.79 16.49 11.14
N PHE A 339 0.06 15.69 11.81
CA PHE A 339 0.90 14.69 11.19
C PHE A 339 1.14 13.52 12.14
N TYR A 340 1.31 12.31 11.60
CA TYR A 340 1.62 11.12 12.39
C TYR A 340 3.07 10.67 12.22
N THR A 341 3.60 10.01 13.25
CA THR A 341 4.93 9.41 13.22
C THR A 341 4.86 8.03 12.59
N LEU A 342 5.69 7.77 11.59
CA LEU A 342 5.96 6.42 11.13
C LEU A 342 7.46 6.24 10.90
N PRO A 343 8.17 5.62 11.85
CA PRO A 343 9.60 5.40 11.70
C PRO A 343 9.86 4.23 10.74
N SER A 344 11.01 4.28 10.09
CA SER A 344 11.54 3.18 9.28
C SER A 344 12.86 2.69 9.87
N SER A 345 13.05 1.38 9.91
CA SER A 345 14.36 0.79 10.17
C SER A 345 15.26 1.02 8.95
N VAL A 346 16.48 1.50 9.19
CA VAL A 346 17.52 1.66 8.17
C VAL A 346 18.33 0.37 8.11
N LEU A 347 18.36 -0.26 6.94
CA LEU A 347 19.09 -1.48 6.72
C LEU A 347 20.49 -1.15 6.19
N ASN A 348 21.52 -1.86 6.70
CA ASN A 348 22.90 -1.77 6.21
C ASN A 348 23.58 -0.39 6.33
N ASN A 349 23.27 0.40 7.36
CA ASN A 349 23.98 1.66 7.68
C ASN A 349 24.66 1.58 9.05
N ALA A 350 25.93 1.99 9.15
CA ALA A 350 26.71 1.92 10.38
C ALA A 350 26.41 3.05 11.38
N ASN A 351 25.89 4.18 10.90
CA ASN A 351 25.71 5.40 11.70
C ASN A 351 24.27 5.54 12.23
N TYR A 352 23.28 5.04 11.50
CA TYR A 352 21.87 5.22 11.81
C TYR A 352 21.10 3.90 11.71
N ALA A 353 20.35 3.58 12.76
CA ALA A 353 19.45 2.43 12.79
C ALA A 353 18.01 2.76 12.37
N THR A 354 17.59 4.02 12.51
CA THR A 354 16.21 4.45 12.29
C THR A 354 16.12 5.78 11.54
N LEU A 355 15.07 5.91 10.73
CA LEU A 355 14.64 7.12 10.04
C LEU A 355 13.29 7.55 10.63
N LYS A 356 13.21 8.71 11.27
CA LYS A 356 11.95 9.21 11.85
C LYS A 356 11.23 10.07 10.82
N ALA A 357 10.12 9.59 10.27
CA ALA A 357 9.34 10.29 9.27
C ALA A 357 8.01 10.77 9.82
N ALA A 358 7.66 12.02 9.52
CA ALA A 358 6.34 12.59 9.75
C ALA A 358 5.51 12.39 8.48
N TYR A 359 4.22 12.07 8.61
CA TYR A 359 3.28 12.00 7.50
C TYR A 359 2.15 12.98 7.74
N SER A 360 1.97 13.93 6.82
CA SER A 360 0.86 14.88 6.85
C SER A 360 -0.47 14.13 6.91
N TYR A 361 -1.36 14.56 7.81
CA TYR A 361 -2.63 13.89 8.05
C TYR A 361 -3.80 14.78 7.63
N TYR A 362 -4.46 15.49 8.56
CA TYR A 362 -5.54 16.41 8.25
C TYR A 362 -5.12 17.86 8.51
N ASN A 363 -5.30 18.72 7.51
CA ASN A 363 -4.95 20.14 7.60
C ASN A 363 -6.14 20.98 7.13
N VAL A 364 -6.52 21.97 7.93
CA VAL A 364 -7.63 22.87 7.68
C VAL A 364 -7.15 24.31 7.84
N SER A 365 -7.26 25.08 6.78
CA SER A 365 -6.87 26.48 6.69
C SER A 365 -8.10 27.34 6.38
N THR A 366 -8.35 28.36 7.21
CA THR A 366 -9.44 29.32 7.06
C THR A 366 -8.95 30.78 7.13
N LYS A 367 -8.05 31.11 8.05
CA LYS A 367 -7.50 32.46 8.24
C LYS A 367 -6.04 32.54 7.87
N THR A 368 -5.26 31.54 8.27
CA THR A 368 -3.84 31.43 7.92
C THR A 368 -3.69 30.79 6.55
N PRO A 369 -2.94 31.37 5.59
CA PRO A 369 -2.67 30.72 4.31
C PRO A 369 -2.11 29.31 4.51
N LEU A 370 -2.63 28.32 3.78
CA LEU A 370 -2.24 26.91 3.96
C LEU A 370 -0.72 26.68 3.87
N GLN A 371 -0.03 27.37 2.96
CA GLN A 371 1.42 27.34 2.86
C GLN A 371 2.12 27.77 4.16
N GLN A 372 1.63 28.81 4.83
CA GLN A 372 2.18 29.30 6.09
C GLN A 372 1.90 28.31 7.23
N LEU A 373 0.66 27.81 7.32
CA LEU A 373 0.29 26.80 8.31
C LEU A 373 1.15 25.53 8.19
N MET A 374 1.35 25.04 6.97
CA MET A 374 2.20 23.88 6.72
C MET A 374 3.69 24.17 6.93
N ASN A 375 4.15 25.40 6.71
CA ASN A 375 5.51 25.79 7.07
C ASN A 375 5.73 25.70 8.59
N ASP A 376 4.75 26.12 9.39
CA ASP A 376 4.81 25.99 10.85
C ASP A 376 4.78 24.52 11.31
N ALA A 377 3.98 23.67 10.65
CA ALA A 377 4.01 22.22 10.85
C ALA A 377 5.40 21.62 10.56
N LEU A 378 6.09 22.06 9.49
CA LEU A 378 7.46 21.62 9.20
C LEU A 378 8.46 22.08 10.27
N ILE A 379 8.29 23.28 10.83
CA ILE A 379 9.15 23.81 11.89
C ILE A 379 9.02 22.94 13.15
N VAL A 380 7.80 22.66 13.61
CA VAL A 380 7.59 21.83 14.81
C VAL A 380 8.01 20.38 14.59
N ALA A 381 7.81 19.82 13.39
CA ALA A 381 8.35 18.51 13.06
C ALA A 381 9.89 18.51 13.11
N LYS A 382 10.56 19.54 12.62
CA LYS A 382 12.02 19.65 12.73
C LYS A 382 12.47 19.77 14.20
N GLN A 383 11.78 20.56 15.03
CA GLN A 383 12.05 20.68 16.46
C GLN A 383 11.89 19.33 17.19
N LYS A 384 10.94 18.50 16.74
CA LYS A 384 10.71 17.12 17.22
C LYS A 384 11.66 16.07 16.61
N ASN A 385 12.74 16.52 15.97
CA ASN A 385 13.80 15.68 15.40
C ASN A 385 13.33 14.71 14.31
N TYR A 386 12.29 15.07 13.55
CA TYR A 386 11.94 14.33 12.35
C TYR A 386 12.97 14.57 11.24
N ASP A 387 13.25 13.53 10.46
CA ASP A 387 14.25 13.55 9.39
C ASP A 387 13.65 13.96 8.04
N VAL A 388 12.39 13.58 7.81
CA VAL A 388 11.63 13.85 6.58
C VAL A 388 10.16 14.05 6.92
N PHE A 389 9.50 14.93 6.17
CA PHE A 389 8.07 15.14 6.22
C PHE A 389 7.44 14.68 4.90
N ASN A 390 6.55 13.72 4.96
CA ASN A 390 5.89 13.09 3.82
C ASN A 390 4.47 13.65 3.69
N ALA A 391 4.01 13.81 2.46
CA ALA A 391 2.64 14.21 2.17
C ALA A 391 2.16 13.49 0.89
N LEU A 392 0.87 13.19 0.82
CA LEU A 392 0.22 12.85 -0.43
C LEU A 392 -0.34 14.12 -1.08
N ASP A 393 -0.49 14.13 -2.40
CA ASP A 393 -1.21 15.17 -3.16
C ASP A 393 -2.75 15.05 -3.05
N VAL A 394 -3.24 14.56 -1.92
CA VAL A 394 -4.66 14.55 -1.54
C VAL A 394 -5.15 15.93 -1.12
N MET A 395 -6.46 16.14 -1.13
CA MET A 395 -7.09 17.38 -0.67
C MET A 395 -6.47 18.61 -1.39
N GLU A 396 -6.20 19.68 -0.66
CA GLU A 396 -5.59 20.91 -1.19
C GLU A 396 -4.06 20.91 -1.08
N ASN A 397 -3.43 19.75 -0.81
CA ASN A 397 -2.00 19.70 -0.48
C ASN A 397 -1.12 20.19 -1.63
N GLU A 398 -1.51 19.94 -2.89
CA GLU A 398 -0.73 20.36 -4.07
C GLU A 398 -0.36 21.85 -4.05
N SER A 399 -1.20 22.70 -3.43
CA SER A 399 -0.99 24.14 -3.36
C SER A 399 0.31 24.54 -2.62
N PHE A 400 0.77 23.76 -1.63
CA PHE A 400 1.95 24.10 -0.84
C PHE A 400 3.20 23.26 -1.17
N LEU A 401 3.06 22.12 -1.85
CA LEU A 401 4.15 21.14 -2.00
C LEU A 401 5.39 21.76 -2.66
N LYS A 402 5.23 22.38 -3.83
CA LYS A 402 6.36 22.97 -4.56
C LYS A 402 6.97 24.16 -3.82
N GLU A 403 6.13 25.06 -3.32
CA GLU A 403 6.55 26.27 -2.62
C GLU A 403 7.31 25.95 -1.33
N LEU A 404 6.87 24.93 -0.60
CA LEU A 404 7.55 24.43 0.58
C LEU A 404 8.65 23.43 0.26
N LYS A 405 9.06 23.27 -1.01
CA LYS A 405 10.21 22.44 -1.44
C LYS A 405 10.05 20.95 -1.17
N PHE A 406 8.82 20.43 -1.23
CA PHE A 406 8.60 18.99 -1.31
C PHE A 406 9.08 18.49 -2.67
N GLY A 407 9.85 17.41 -2.66
CA GLY A 407 10.24 16.68 -3.86
C GLY A 407 9.21 15.60 -4.20
N VAL A 408 8.97 15.40 -5.49
CA VAL A 408 8.10 14.32 -5.99
C VAL A 408 8.71 12.98 -5.63
N GLY A 409 7.97 12.16 -4.89
CA GLY A 409 8.28 10.76 -4.65
C GLY A 409 7.83 9.88 -5.82
N ASP A 410 8.37 8.68 -5.85
CA ASP A 410 8.05 7.64 -6.84
C ASP A 410 6.91 6.70 -6.39
N GLY A 411 6.57 6.73 -5.10
CA GLY A 411 5.44 6.02 -4.53
C GLY A 411 4.12 6.60 -4.99
N GLN A 412 3.21 5.72 -5.40
CA GLN A 412 1.80 6.04 -5.61
C GLN A 412 0.96 5.25 -4.62
N LEU A 413 -0.12 5.85 -4.15
CA LEU A 413 -1.13 5.21 -3.33
C LEU A 413 -2.45 5.24 -4.09
N HIS A 414 -2.98 4.05 -4.36
CA HIS A 414 -4.24 3.89 -5.06
C HIS A 414 -5.34 3.64 -4.02
N TYR A 415 -6.44 4.38 -4.13
CA TYR A 415 -7.60 4.28 -3.23
C TYR A 415 -8.71 3.47 -3.88
N TYR A 416 -9.35 2.61 -3.08
CA TYR A 416 -10.39 1.70 -3.54
C TYR A 416 -11.56 1.68 -2.57
N LEU A 417 -12.74 1.41 -3.11
CA LEU A 417 -13.92 1.07 -2.34
C LEU A 417 -14.39 -0.34 -2.73
N TYR A 418 -14.61 -1.19 -1.74
CA TYR A 418 -15.24 -2.48 -1.88
C TYR A 418 -16.76 -2.32 -1.80
N ASN A 419 -17.46 -2.95 -2.74
CA ASN A 419 -18.92 -2.92 -2.89
C ASN A 419 -19.52 -1.51 -2.95
N TYR A 420 -18.76 -0.54 -3.47
CA TYR A 420 -19.24 0.82 -3.70
C TYR A 420 -18.64 1.38 -4.99
N ARG A 421 -19.49 1.89 -5.87
CA ARG A 421 -19.10 2.51 -7.13
C ARG A 421 -19.08 4.02 -6.98
N ILE A 422 -18.00 4.62 -7.49
CA ILE A 422 -17.92 6.05 -7.77
C ILE A 422 -17.82 6.22 -9.29
N ARG A 423 -18.79 6.94 -9.86
CA ARG A 423 -18.84 7.32 -11.26
C ARG A 423 -17.62 8.15 -11.63
N ASN A 424 -17.03 7.81 -12.78
CA ASN A 424 -15.94 8.56 -13.46
C ASN A 424 -14.62 8.73 -12.68
N GLY A 425 -14.41 8.00 -11.57
CA GLY A 425 -13.28 8.25 -10.68
C GLY A 425 -13.28 9.68 -10.13
N ILE A 426 -12.31 10.00 -9.28
CA ILE A 426 -12.16 11.34 -8.71
C ILE A 426 -10.71 11.81 -8.80
N LYS A 427 -10.50 13.11 -8.82
CA LYS A 427 -9.16 13.70 -8.72
C LYS A 427 -8.62 13.52 -7.30
N PRO A 428 -7.29 13.46 -7.10
CA PRO A 428 -6.69 13.49 -5.76
C PRO A 428 -7.19 14.65 -4.89
N SER A 429 -7.45 15.80 -5.51
CA SER A 429 -8.00 16.99 -4.84
C SER A 429 -9.45 16.87 -4.38
N GLU A 430 -10.18 15.87 -4.87
CA GLU A 430 -11.57 15.57 -4.50
C GLU A 430 -11.64 14.46 -3.43
N LEU A 431 -10.49 13.92 -3.01
CA LEU A 431 -10.34 12.94 -1.96
C LEU A 431 -9.93 13.61 -0.65
N GLY A 432 -10.77 13.49 0.38
CA GLY A 432 -10.54 13.91 1.75
C GLY A 432 -10.23 12.77 2.71
N LEU A 433 -9.90 11.57 2.23
CA LEU A 433 -9.57 10.41 3.05
C LEU A 433 -8.05 10.23 3.18
N ALA A 434 -7.51 10.48 4.37
CA ALA A 434 -6.15 10.12 4.73
C ALA A 434 -6.16 8.77 5.47
N VAL A 435 -5.42 7.79 4.95
CA VAL A 435 -5.31 6.44 5.54
C VAL A 435 -3.98 6.31 6.24
N VAL A 436 -3.97 5.68 7.42
CA VAL A 436 -2.78 5.43 8.26
C VAL A 436 -1.96 4.25 7.73
N ASP A 437 -1.65 4.27 6.43
CA ASP A 437 -0.73 3.31 5.79
C ASP A 437 0.30 4.04 4.95
N ALA A 438 1.47 3.42 4.82
CA ALA A 438 2.47 3.85 3.87
C ALA A 438 2.53 2.86 2.71
N GLY A 439 2.10 3.33 1.54
CA GLY A 439 2.28 2.61 0.29
C GLY A 439 3.77 2.44 -0.05
N LYS A 440 4.07 1.48 -0.92
CA LYS A 440 5.42 1.29 -1.44
C LYS A 440 5.93 2.56 -2.12
N SER A 441 6.95 3.21 -1.55
CA SER A 441 7.82 4.12 -2.29
C SER A 441 8.72 3.29 -3.21
N LYS A 442 8.53 3.39 -4.52
CA LYS A 442 9.35 2.69 -5.51
C LYS A 442 10.62 3.49 -5.76
N LEU A 443 11.65 3.43 -4.91
CA LEU A 443 12.95 4.02 -5.25
C LEU A 443 13.50 3.38 -6.53
N ARG A 444 13.22 4.01 -7.67
CA ARG A 444 13.78 3.70 -8.98
C ARG A 444 14.31 4.98 -9.58
N ARG A 445 15.64 5.02 -9.74
CA ARG A 445 16.45 5.88 -10.61
C ARG A 445 15.64 6.98 -11.32
N ILE A 446 15.78 8.22 -10.87
CA ILE A 446 15.65 9.38 -11.75
C ILE A 446 16.79 9.27 -12.78
N ARG A 447 16.53 8.58 -13.90
CA ARG A 447 17.26 8.82 -15.15
C ARG A 447 16.42 9.78 -15.97
N MET A 448 16.88 11.02 -16.03
CA MET A 448 16.47 11.98 -17.03
C MET A 448 16.71 11.38 -18.42
N VAL A 449 15.75 11.61 -19.31
CA VAL A 449 15.67 11.18 -20.70
C VAL A 449 17.00 11.30 -21.46
N ILE A 450 17.54 10.16 -21.91
CA ILE A 450 18.18 10.01 -23.23
C ILE A 450 17.64 8.69 -23.81
N ILE A 451 16.68 8.82 -24.70
CA ILE A 451 16.36 7.79 -25.71
C ILE A 451 17.62 7.64 -26.57
N THR A 452 17.95 6.40 -26.96
CA THR A 452 19.15 5.87 -27.67
C THR A 452 20.30 5.36 -26.79
N HIS A 453 20.73 4.13 -27.10
CA HIS A 453 21.85 3.33 -26.53
C HIS A 453 21.53 2.22 -25.51
N TYR A 454 20.45 1.44 -25.72
CA TYR A 454 20.37 0.06 -25.20
C TYR A 454 19.76 -0.91 -26.24
N VAL A 455 20.18 -0.77 -27.50
CA VAL A 455 19.92 -1.77 -28.56
C VAL A 455 21.23 -2.34 -29.15
N LEU A 456 22.40 -1.77 -28.83
CA LEU A 456 23.67 -2.25 -29.41
C LEU A 456 24.46 -3.25 -28.54
N ASP A 457 24.30 -3.28 -27.22
CA ASP A 457 25.06 -4.24 -26.38
C ASP A 457 24.44 -5.64 -26.35
N LEU A 458 23.16 -5.79 -26.72
CA LEU A 458 22.54 -7.12 -26.89
C LEU A 458 22.80 -7.71 -28.29
N PHE A 459 23.31 -6.92 -29.25
CA PHE A 459 23.68 -7.40 -30.59
C PHE A 459 25.17 -7.74 -30.72
N LEU A 460 26.04 -7.25 -29.84
CA LEU A 460 27.48 -7.55 -29.89
C LEU A 460 27.85 -8.88 -29.18
N GLU A 461 27.07 -9.34 -28.20
CA GLU A 461 27.28 -10.68 -27.59
C GLU A 461 26.66 -11.84 -28.40
N ILE A 462 25.69 -11.56 -29.28
CA ILE A 462 25.13 -12.57 -30.20
C ILE A 462 26.00 -12.66 -31.49
N GLY A 463 26.75 -11.61 -31.83
CA GLY A 463 27.69 -11.61 -32.96
C GLY A 463 28.98 -12.40 -32.72
N SER A 464 29.47 -12.49 -31.48
CA SER A 464 30.75 -13.17 -31.18
C SER A 464 30.60 -14.68 -31.00
N ALA A 465 29.46 -15.16 -30.50
CA ALA A 465 29.16 -16.59 -30.35
C ALA A 465 28.92 -17.30 -31.69
N THR A 466 28.50 -16.56 -32.72
CA THR A 466 28.20 -17.12 -34.05
C THR A 466 29.45 -17.25 -34.93
N GLN A 467 30.51 -16.45 -34.71
CA GLN A 467 31.78 -16.55 -35.43
C GLN A 467 32.72 -17.66 -34.90
N GLN A 468 32.59 -18.08 -33.65
CA GLN A 468 33.38 -19.21 -33.12
C GLN A 468 32.83 -20.58 -33.54
N SER A 469 31.53 -20.69 -33.87
CA SER A 469 30.93 -21.95 -34.34
C SER A 469 31.16 -22.23 -35.84
N GLN A 470 31.38 -21.19 -36.67
CA GLN A 470 31.67 -21.37 -38.11
C GLN A 470 33.16 -21.65 -38.43
N LYS A 471 34.11 -21.31 -37.55
CA LYS A 471 35.54 -21.68 -37.72
C LYS A 471 35.87 -23.13 -37.37
N ALA A 472 34.94 -23.88 -36.77
CA ALA A 472 35.14 -25.28 -36.39
C ALA A 472 34.64 -26.30 -37.44
N ARG A 473 34.05 -25.86 -38.57
CA ARG A 473 33.51 -26.74 -39.63
C ARG A 473 34.21 -26.67 -40.99
N SER A 474 35.37 -26.00 -41.09
CA SER A 474 36.19 -26.01 -42.31
C SER A 474 37.65 -26.33 -42.00
N LYS A 475 37.96 -27.61 -41.75
CA LYS A 475 39.32 -28.16 -41.89
C LYS A 475 39.35 -29.10 -43.10
N PRO A 476 40.20 -28.87 -44.11
CA PRO A 476 40.38 -29.82 -45.20
C PRO A 476 41.18 -31.04 -44.72
N LEU A 477 40.86 -32.23 -45.26
CA LEU A 477 41.62 -33.46 -45.06
C LEU A 477 43.07 -33.30 -45.53
N PRO A 478 44.06 -33.91 -44.85
CA PRO A 478 45.43 -34.00 -45.36
C PRO A 478 45.55 -35.04 -46.48
N PRO A 479 46.45 -34.85 -47.46
CA PRO A 479 46.65 -35.77 -48.57
C PRO A 479 47.44 -37.01 -48.15
N ALA A 480 47.18 -38.11 -48.86
CA ALA A 480 47.92 -39.36 -48.79
C ALA A 480 49.30 -39.22 -49.48
N ALA A 481 50.35 -39.70 -48.80
CA ALA A 481 51.63 -40.13 -49.35
C ALA A 481 52.14 -41.25 -48.42
N GLY A 482 52.56 -42.46 -48.82
CA GLY A 482 52.91 -42.96 -50.15
C GLY A 482 54.44 -43.04 -50.32
N GLY A 483 55.06 -44.16 -49.92
CA GLY A 483 56.45 -44.58 -50.23
C GLY A 483 57.54 -43.76 -49.52
N GLY A 484 58.63 -44.31 -48.97
CA GLY A 484 59.42 -45.47 -49.37
C GLY A 484 60.87 -44.97 -49.57
N GLY A 485 61.82 -45.47 -48.78
CA GLY A 485 63.23 -45.09 -48.82
C GLY A 485 63.89 -45.15 -47.46
#